data_AF-S4RB42-F1
#
_entry.id   AF-S4RB42-F1
#
_cell.length_a   1.000
_cell.length_b   1.000
_cell.length_c   1.000
_cell.angle_alpha   90.00
_cell.angle_beta   90.00
_cell.angle_gamma   90.00
#
_symmetry.space_group_name_H-M   'P 1'
#
loop_
_entity.id
_entity.type
_entity.pdbx_description
1 polymer ?
#
loop_
_entity_poly.entity_id
_entity_poly.type
_entity_poly.pdbx_seq_one_letter_code
_entity_poly.pdbx_strand_id
1 'polypeptide(L)'
;VAELYVAAQRSGDMVCIENTRVQVVQLANLQAVEDAKALYQRQMESKEVYLPLKLWQLHQHHERCMEQALDLFYSHAVLDRDHKHEKELMEHMETTYLKLVKQNKQRSQEKCRIRLTELYGLVDERYQDFMQPGGFMKYEAMMKKIEVDYHDTTGLGDEMATMYKEFLEQKKDSGKAIQMVDNTLTRVQQQ
;
A
#
# COMPACT_ATOMS: atom_id res chain seq x y z
N VAL A 1 38.87 -3.19 15.36
CA VAL A 1 40.20 -3.81 15.16
C VAL A 1 41.10 -3.67 16.39
N ALA A 2 41.38 -2.45 16.87
CA ALA A 2 42.19 -2.25 18.08
C ALA A 2 41.62 -2.99 19.32
N GLU A 3 40.30 -2.99 19.48
CA GLU A 3 39.63 -3.68 20.58
C GLU A 3 39.82 -5.21 20.57
N LEU A 4 39.90 -5.83 19.38
CA LEU A 4 40.16 -7.27 19.24
C LEU A 4 41.57 -7.65 19.69
N TYR A 5 42.57 -6.84 19.33
CA TYR A 5 43.95 -7.02 19.79
C TYR A 5 44.07 -6.81 21.31
N VAL A 6 43.41 -5.80 21.85
CA VAL A 6 43.39 -5.51 23.30
C VAL A 6 42.70 -6.65 24.08
N ALA A 7 41.62 -7.24 23.55
CA ALA A 7 40.93 -8.35 24.19
C ALA A 7 41.79 -9.62 24.23
N ALA A 8 42.46 -9.98 23.13
CA ALA A 8 43.31 -11.16 23.06
C ALA A 8 44.58 -11.04 23.93
N GLN A 9 45.17 -9.84 24.01
CA GLN A 9 46.30 -9.58 24.91
C GLN A 9 45.90 -9.76 26.38
N ARG A 10 44.64 -9.49 26.74
CA ARG A 10 44.11 -9.69 28.10
C ARG A 10 43.78 -11.16 28.40
N SER A 11 43.40 -11.96 27.41
CA SER A 11 43.07 -13.39 27.61
C SER A 11 44.28 -14.32 27.50
N GLY A 12 45.42 -13.85 26.97
CA GLY A 12 46.60 -14.68 26.72
C GLY A 12 46.49 -15.54 25.46
N ASP A 13 45.42 -15.37 24.68
CA ASP A 13 45.21 -16.09 23.43
C ASP A 13 46.04 -15.49 22.29
N MET A 14 46.56 -16.36 21.42
CA MET A 14 47.25 -15.93 20.22
C MET A 14 46.24 -15.43 19.18
N VAL A 15 46.37 -14.16 18.78
CA VAL A 15 45.58 -13.58 17.68
C VAL A 15 46.01 -14.24 16.37
N CYS A 16 45.27 -15.27 15.93
CA CYS A 16 45.44 -15.80 14.58
C CYS A 16 44.94 -14.73 13.59
N ILE A 17 45.83 -14.22 12.74
CA ILE A 17 45.54 -13.18 11.74
C ILE A 17 44.34 -13.56 10.87
N GLU A 18 44.20 -14.86 10.56
CA GLU A 18 43.08 -15.40 9.80
C GLU A 18 41.74 -15.22 10.54
N ASN A 19 41.70 -15.55 11.83
CA ASN A 19 40.49 -15.39 12.64
C ASN A 19 40.11 -13.91 12.83
N THR A 20 41.10 -13.02 12.97
CA THR A 20 40.86 -11.58 13.02
C THR A 20 40.34 -11.05 11.69
N ARG A 21 40.89 -11.52 10.56
CA ARG A 21 40.42 -11.14 9.23
C ARG A 21 38.95 -11.52 9.03
N VAL A 22 38.57 -12.74 9.38
CA VAL A 22 37.17 -13.21 9.26
C VAL A 22 36.22 -12.33 10.08
N GLN A 23 36.57 -12.00 11.33
CA GLN A 23 35.74 -11.16 12.18
C GLN A 23 35.61 -9.72 11.68
N VAL A 24 36.70 -9.14 11.15
CA VAL A 24 36.67 -7.78 10.59
C VAL A 24 35.79 -7.72 9.34
N VAL A 25 35.90 -8.71 8.46
CA VAL A 25 35.04 -8.85 7.27
C VAL A 25 33.57 -8.96 7.68
N GLN A 26 33.27 -9.81 8.66
CA GLN A 26 31.90 -9.98 9.14
C GLN A 26 31.34 -8.68 9.74
N LEU A 27 32.10 -7.98 10.58
CA LEU A 27 31.65 -6.73 11.19
C LEU A 27 31.41 -5.63 10.15
N ALA A 28 32.30 -5.51 9.16
CA ALA A 28 32.15 -4.55 8.08
C ALA A 28 30.88 -4.81 7.26
N ASN A 29 30.61 -6.06 6.90
CA ASN A 29 29.41 -6.43 6.15
C ASN A 29 28.12 -6.24 6.95
N LEU A 30 28.11 -6.56 8.24
CA LEU A 30 26.95 -6.30 9.10
C LEU A 30 26.66 -4.79 9.17
N GLN A 31 27.67 -3.96 9.36
CA GLN A 31 27.49 -2.51 9.37
C GLN A 31 26.99 -1.99 8.01
N ALA A 32 27.57 -2.48 6.91
CA ALA A 32 27.15 -2.10 5.55
C ALA A 32 25.67 -2.46 5.28
N VAL A 33 25.21 -3.62 5.75
CA VAL A 33 23.80 -4.02 5.65
C VAL A 33 22.91 -3.08 6.46
N GLU A 34 23.24 -2.81 7.72
CA GLU A 34 22.40 -1.97 8.57
C GLU A 34 22.31 -0.53 8.06
N ASP A 35 23.42 0.02 7.56
CA ASP A 35 23.43 1.36 6.94
C ASP A 35 22.55 1.41 5.67
N ALA A 36 22.65 0.39 4.81
CA ALA A 36 21.83 0.29 3.60
C ALA A 36 20.34 0.09 3.92
N LYS A 37 20.00 -0.76 4.88
CA LYS A 37 18.62 -0.93 5.38
C LYS A 37 18.06 0.38 5.91
N ALA A 38 18.83 1.09 6.75
CA ALA A 38 18.40 2.36 7.33
C ALA A 38 18.15 3.43 6.26
N LEU A 39 19.03 3.52 5.26
CA LEU A 39 18.85 4.41 4.11
C LEU A 39 17.55 4.09 3.36
N TYR A 40 17.39 2.83 2.95
CA TYR A 40 16.22 2.38 2.20
C TYR A 40 14.92 2.61 2.97
N GLN A 41 14.87 2.20 4.23
CA GLN A 41 13.70 2.34 5.10
C GLN A 41 13.27 3.81 5.20
N ARG A 42 14.20 4.72 5.51
CA ARG A 42 13.92 6.15 5.60
C ARG A 42 13.37 6.72 4.30
N GLN A 43 13.91 6.30 3.17
CA GLN A 43 13.44 6.77 1.86
C GLN A 43 12.05 6.23 1.51
N MET A 44 11.75 4.98 1.86
CA MET A 44 10.42 4.39 1.66
C MET A 44 9.37 5.03 2.57
N GLU A 45 9.70 5.25 3.85
CA GLU A 45 8.82 5.91 4.82
C GLU A 45 8.42 7.33 4.42
N SER A 46 9.30 8.03 3.68
CA SER A 46 8.99 9.38 3.16
C SER A 46 7.74 9.43 2.26
N LYS A 47 7.31 8.29 1.71
CA LYS A 47 6.10 8.19 0.87
C LYS A 47 4.82 7.90 1.65
N GLU A 48 4.90 7.46 2.90
CA GLU A 48 3.72 7.05 3.68
C GLU A 48 2.68 8.18 3.85
N VAL A 49 3.14 9.43 3.93
CA VAL A 49 2.28 10.60 4.10
C VAL A 49 1.45 10.94 2.84
N TYR A 50 1.85 10.44 1.68
CA TYR A 50 1.20 10.74 0.40
C TYR A 50 0.23 9.63 -0.06
N LEU A 51 0.10 8.54 0.69
CA LEU A 51 -0.78 7.44 0.32
C LEU A 51 -2.27 7.88 0.35
N PRO A 52 -3.11 7.39 -0.58
CA PRO A 52 -2.78 6.45 -1.65
C PRO A 52 -2.15 7.13 -2.88
N LEU A 53 -1.16 6.45 -3.47
CA LEU A 53 -0.49 6.77 -4.72
C LEU A 53 -0.80 5.74 -5.80
N LYS A 54 -0.50 6.07 -7.06
CA LYS A 54 -0.53 5.09 -8.15
C LYS A 54 0.58 4.06 -7.94
N LEU A 55 0.29 2.78 -8.19
CA LEU A 55 1.21 1.68 -7.95
C LEU A 55 2.52 1.83 -8.73
N TRP A 56 2.45 2.33 -9.97
CA TRP A 56 3.66 2.60 -10.78
C TRP A 56 4.56 3.67 -10.14
N GLN A 57 4.00 4.66 -9.44
CA GLN A 57 4.79 5.69 -8.74
C GLN A 57 5.51 5.09 -7.52
N LEU A 58 4.85 4.17 -6.81
CA LEU A 58 5.47 3.43 -5.71
C LEU A 58 6.60 2.53 -6.22
N HIS A 59 6.37 1.84 -7.34
CA HIS A 59 7.38 0.98 -7.95
C HIS A 59 8.60 1.77 -8.40
N GLN A 60 8.40 2.87 -9.14
CA GLN A 60 9.49 3.74 -9.57
C GLN A 60 10.31 4.31 -8.38
N HIS A 61 9.63 4.68 -7.30
CA HIS A 61 10.30 5.14 -6.07
C HIS A 61 11.10 4.01 -5.43
N HIS A 62 10.52 2.82 -5.33
CA HIS A 62 11.17 1.62 -4.81
C HIS A 62 12.45 1.28 -5.59
N GLU A 63 12.40 1.24 -6.92
CA GLU A 63 13.58 0.94 -7.76
C GLU A 63 14.73 1.90 -7.49
N ARG A 64 14.43 3.22 -7.42
CA ARG A 64 15.44 4.23 -7.11
C ARG A 64 16.02 4.06 -5.70
N CYS A 65 15.18 3.76 -4.70
CA CYS A 65 15.67 3.57 -3.33
C CYS A 65 16.53 2.31 -3.22
N MET A 66 16.14 1.24 -3.93
CA MET A 66 16.87 -0.02 -3.99
C MET A 66 18.26 0.18 -4.60
N GLU A 67 18.35 0.87 -5.74
CA GLU A 67 19.64 1.22 -6.38
C GLU A 67 20.57 1.95 -5.41
N GLN A 68 20.06 2.99 -4.74
CA GLN A 68 20.85 3.78 -3.79
C GLN A 68 21.30 2.99 -2.56
N ALA A 69 20.47 2.08 -2.05
CA ALA A 69 20.81 1.22 -0.93
C ALA A 69 21.86 0.16 -1.31
N LEU A 70 21.74 -0.42 -2.50
CA LEU A 70 22.73 -1.37 -3.04
C LEU A 70 24.07 -0.68 -3.31
N ASP A 71 24.07 0.51 -3.91
CA ASP A 71 25.29 1.29 -4.13
C ASP A 71 26.01 1.59 -2.81
N LEU A 72 25.25 1.99 -1.78
CA LEU A 72 25.81 2.21 -0.45
C LEU A 72 26.40 0.91 0.14
N PHE A 73 25.66 -0.20 0.04
CA PHE A 73 26.14 -1.50 0.50
C PHE A 73 27.44 -1.91 -0.20
N TYR A 74 27.49 -1.90 -1.54
CA TYR A 74 28.67 -2.32 -2.29
C TYR A 74 29.89 -1.42 -2.07
N SER A 75 29.67 -0.15 -1.68
CA SER A 75 30.76 0.77 -1.34
C SER A 75 31.48 0.43 -0.02
N HIS A 76 30.81 -0.29 0.89
CA HIS A 76 31.31 -0.62 2.23
C HIS A 76 31.48 -2.13 2.48
N ALA A 77 30.80 -2.98 1.71
CA ALA A 77 30.89 -4.42 1.84
C ALA A 77 32.29 -4.93 1.44
N VAL A 78 32.78 -5.90 2.21
CA VAL A 78 34.09 -6.51 2.03
C VAL A 78 33.92 -8.03 1.94
N LEU A 79 34.36 -8.65 0.84
CA LEU A 79 34.47 -10.10 0.71
C LEU A 79 33.18 -10.90 1.03
N ASP A 80 31.99 -10.40 0.67
CA ASP A 80 30.72 -11.14 0.81
C ASP A 80 30.56 -12.22 -0.28
N ARG A 81 31.44 -13.23 -0.27
CA ARG A 81 31.57 -14.22 -1.37
C ARG A 81 30.32 -15.07 -1.61
N ASP A 82 29.55 -15.33 -0.56
CA ASP A 82 28.33 -16.15 -0.64
C ASP A 82 27.07 -15.30 -0.88
N HIS A 83 27.25 -13.98 -1.08
CA HIS A 83 26.17 -13.00 -1.21
C HIS A 83 25.17 -13.04 -0.05
N LYS A 84 25.64 -13.42 1.14
CA LYS A 84 24.76 -13.65 2.30
C LYS A 84 24.15 -12.33 2.77
N HIS A 85 25.00 -11.30 2.87
CA HIS A 85 24.60 -9.99 3.38
C HIS A 85 23.80 -9.22 2.32
N GLU A 86 24.15 -9.39 1.05
CA GLU A 86 23.36 -8.87 -0.07
C GLU A 86 21.94 -9.45 -0.10
N LYS A 87 21.78 -10.77 0.06
CA LYS A 87 20.47 -11.43 0.13
C LYS A 87 19.64 -10.92 1.30
N GLU A 88 20.25 -10.78 2.48
CA GLU A 88 19.59 -10.22 3.65
C GLU A 88 19.08 -8.80 3.40
N LEU A 89 19.87 -7.96 2.72
CA LEU A 89 19.45 -6.62 2.31
C LEU A 89 18.28 -6.68 1.32
N MET A 90 18.33 -7.54 0.30
CA MET A 90 17.24 -7.71 -0.68
C MET A 90 15.92 -8.15 -0.02
N GLU A 91 15.96 -9.15 0.87
CA GLU A 91 14.79 -9.63 1.60
C GLU A 91 14.16 -8.52 2.47
N HIS A 92 14.99 -7.69 3.10
CA HIS A 92 14.53 -6.52 3.84
C HIS A 92 13.84 -5.51 2.92
N MET A 93 14.46 -5.17 1.79
CA MET A 93 13.89 -4.19 0.84
C MET A 93 12.56 -4.65 0.26
N GLU A 94 12.45 -5.93 -0.10
CA GLU A 94 11.21 -6.56 -0.58
C GLU A 94 10.12 -6.50 0.48
N THR A 95 10.42 -6.91 1.72
CA THR A 95 9.46 -6.90 2.82
C THR A 95 8.92 -5.49 3.09
N THR A 96 9.80 -4.49 3.13
CA THR A 96 9.42 -3.08 3.32
C THR A 96 8.58 -2.56 2.14
N TYR A 97 8.92 -2.91 0.90
CA TYR A 97 8.13 -2.53 -0.27
C TYR A 97 6.73 -3.14 -0.24
N LEU A 98 6.61 -4.44 0.01
CA LEU A 98 5.32 -5.13 0.09
C LEU A 98 4.44 -4.58 1.21
N LYS A 99 5.04 -4.21 2.35
CA LYS A 99 4.32 -3.51 3.43
C LYS A 99 3.74 -2.18 2.97
N LEU A 100 4.52 -1.37 2.25
CA LEU A 100 4.07 -0.08 1.72
C LEU A 100 2.96 -0.27 0.67
N VAL A 101 3.09 -1.24 -0.24
CA VAL A 101 2.04 -1.58 -1.22
C VAL A 101 0.74 -1.98 -0.52
N LYS A 102 0.82 -2.80 0.53
CA LYS A 102 -0.35 -3.20 1.33
C LYS A 102 -1.00 -1.99 2.00
N GLN A 103 -0.23 -1.10 2.63
CA GLN A 103 -0.76 0.13 3.22
C GLN A 103 -1.39 1.04 2.17
N ASN A 104 -0.76 1.19 1.00
CA ASN A 104 -1.30 1.97 -0.11
C ASN A 104 -2.69 1.48 -0.54
N LYS A 105 -2.81 0.16 -0.72
CA LYS A 105 -4.08 -0.50 -1.02
C LYS A 105 -5.13 -0.21 0.05
N GLN A 106 -4.81 -0.42 1.33
CA GLN A 106 -5.73 -0.16 2.44
C GLN A 106 -6.20 1.30 2.48
N ARG A 107 -5.30 2.26 2.28
CA ARG A 107 -5.65 3.69 2.24
C ARG A 107 -6.52 4.04 1.04
N SER A 108 -6.27 3.43 -0.11
CA SER A 108 -7.10 3.58 -1.31
C SER A 108 -8.51 3.05 -1.07
N GLN A 109 -8.63 1.83 -0.54
CA GLN A 109 -9.92 1.21 -0.19
C GLN A 109 -10.71 2.06 0.80
N GLU A 110 -10.06 2.56 1.85
CA GLU A 110 -10.72 3.36 2.87
C GLU A 110 -11.24 4.69 2.31
N LYS A 111 -10.42 5.42 1.54
CA LYS A 111 -10.87 6.66 0.88
C LYS A 111 -12.03 6.40 -0.09
N CYS A 112 -11.97 5.32 -0.85
CA CYS A 112 -13.04 4.92 -1.76
C CYS A 112 -14.35 4.65 -0.99
N ARG A 113 -14.26 3.89 0.11
CA ARG A 113 -15.41 3.54 0.97
C ARG A 113 -16.06 4.77 1.58
N ILE A 114 -15.26 5.69 2.11
CA ILE A 114 -15.74 6.98 2.64
C ILE A 114 -16.47 7.75 1.53
N ARG A 115 -15.83 7.93 0.37
CA ARG A 115 -16.42 8.70 -0.73
C ARG A 115 -17.72 8.11 -1.25
N LEU A 116 -17.78 6.79 -1.41
CA LEU A 116 -19.01 6.10 -1.85
C LEU A 116 -20.12 6.22 -0.81
N THR A 117 -19.78 6.19 0.47
CA THR A 117 -20.73 6.40 1.58
C THR A 117 -21.30 7.82 1.54
N GLU A 118 -20.44 8.83 1.37
CA GLU A 118 -20.87 10.23 1.22
C GLU A 118 -21.81 10.43 0.03
N LEU A 119 -21.41 9.92 -1.15
CA LEU A 119 -22.20 10.06 -2.37
C LEU A 119 -23.55 9.34 -2.27
N TYR A 120 -23.56 8.14 -1.68
CA TYR A 120 -24.79 7.38 -1.50
C TYR A 120 -25.68 7.92 -0.39
N GLY A 121 -25.14 8.67 0.58
CA GLY A 121 -25.95 9.33 1.61
C GLY A 121 -27.06 10.22 1.02
N LEU A 122 -26.82 10.82 -0.15
CA LEU A 122 -27.83 11.59 -0.89
C LEU A 122 -29.01 10.75 -1.39
N VAL A 123 -28.80 9.45 -1.63
CA VAL A 123 -29.87 8.50 -1.97
C VAL A 123 -30.72 8.25 -0.73
N ASP A 124 -30.07 8.02 0.42
CA ASP A 124 -30.79 7.74 1.67
C ASP A 124 -31.64 8.95 2.11
N GLU A 125 -31.12 10.17 1.97
CA GLU A 125 -31.87 11.42 2.23
C GLU A 125 -33.10 11.57 1.32
N ARG A 126 -32.98 11.13 0.07
CA ARG A 126 -34.03 11.24 -0.96
C ARG A 126 -34.85 9.97 -1.11
N TYR A 127 -34.77 9.05 -0.15
CA TYR A 127 -35.43 7.75 -0.22
C TYR A 127 -36.93 7.85 -0.54
N GLN A 128 -37.62 8.84 0.02
CA GLN A 128 -39.04 9.07 -0.21
C GLN A 128 -39.37 9.43 -1.67
N ASP A 129 -38.45 10.09 -2.39
CA ASP A 129 -38.61 10.41 -3.82
C ASP A 129 -38.71 9.15 -4.69
N PHE A 130 -38.12 8.04 -4.21
CA PHE A 130 -38.07 6.76 -4.91
C PHE A 130 -39.24 5.85 -4.55
N MET A 131 -39.96 6.13 -3.46
CA MET A 131 -41.14 5.39 -3.00
C MET A 131 -42.44 5.97 -3.61
N GLN A 132 -42.37 6.39 -4.86
CA GLN A 132 -43.45 7.00 -5.63
C GLN A 132 -43.46 6.43 -7.05
N PRO A 133 -44.58 6.54 -7.79
CA PRO A 133 -44.62 6.18 -9.21
C PRO A 133 -43.53 6.91 -10.02
N GLY A 134 -42.78 6.17 -10.83
CA GLY A 134 -41.59 6.64 -11.55
C GLY A 134 -40.35 6.82 -10.66
N GLY A 135 -40.41 6.35 -9.40
CA GLY A 135 -39.33 6.47 -8.43
C GLY A 135 -38.07 5.70 -8.81
N PHE A 136 -38.21 4.56 -9.50
CA PHE A 136 -37.06 3.78 -9.95
C PHE A 136 -36.22 4.53 -11.00
N MET A 137 -36.86 5.23 -11.94
CA MET A 137 -36.15 6.07 -12.91
C MET A 137 -35.35 7.19 -12.23
N LYS A 138 -35.90 7.81 -11.17
CA LYS A 138 -35.18 8.82 -10.38
C LYS A 138 -33.98 8.22 -9.65
N TYR A 139 -34.14 7.01 -9.10
CA TYR A 139 -33.06 6.27 -8.46
C TYR A 139 -31.93 5.94 -9.44
N GLU A 140 -32.25 5.41 -10.63
CA GLU A 140 -31.25 5.11 -11.67
C GLU A 140 -30.49 6.37 -12.10
N ALA A 141 -31.18 7.49 -12.29
CA ALA A 141 -30.55 8.76 -12.62
C ALA A 141 -29.57 9.22 -11.51
N MET A 142 -29.92 9.00 -10.25
CA MET A 142 -29.05 9.32 -9.12
C MET A 142 -27.83 8.40 -9.05
N MET A 143 -28.03 7.08 -9.25
CA MET A 143 -26.92 6.12 -9.27
C MET A 143 -25.93 6.42 -10.39
N LYS A 144 -26.40 6.85 -11.56
CA LYS A 144 -25.54 7.32 -12.66
C LYS A 144 -24.77 8.59 -12.30
N LYS A 145 -25.39 9.51 -11.56
CA LYS A 145 -24.68 10.69 -11.05
C LYS A 145 -23.59 10.29 -10.06
N ILE A 146 -23.88 9.37 -9.13
CA ILE A 146 -22.89 8.84 -8.19
C ILE A 146 -21.72 8.19 -8.92
N GLU A 147 -21.99 7.43 -10.00
CA GLU A 147 -20.94 6.86 -10.84
C GLU A 147 -19.98 7.95 -11.37
N VAL A 148 -20.53 8.99 -11.99
CA VAL A 148 -19.72 10.10 -12.53
C VAL A 148 -18.95 10.81 -11.42
N ASP A 149 -19.64 11.24 -10.36
CA ASP A 149 -19.03 11.99 -9.25
C ASP A 149 -17.92 11.17 -8.55
N TYR A 150 -18.07 9.85 -8.49
CA TYR A 150 -17.06 8.95 -7.94
C TYR A 150 -15.83 8.82 -8.85
N HIS A 151 -16.03 8.61 -10.15
CA HIS A 151 -14.93 8.47 -11.10
C HIS A 151 -14.16 9.78 -11.33
N ASP A 152 -14.82 10.93 -11.17
CA ASP A 152 -14.20 12.25 -11.22
C ASP A 152 -13.44 12.61 -9.92
N THR A 153 -13.60 11.83 -8.85
CA THR A 153 -12.91 12.10 -7.58
C THR A 153 -11.42 11.74 -7.69
N THR A 154 -10.57 12.76 -7.54
CA THR A 154 -9.11 12.58 -7.53
C THR A 154 -8.57 12.04 -6.20
N GLY A 155 -7.41 11.39 -6.22
CA GLY A 155 -6.71 10.98 -5.00
C GLY A 155 -7.28 9.76 -4.26
N LEU A 156 -8.16 8.98 -4.92
CA LEU A 156 -8.71 7.74 -4.38
C LEU A 156 -7.77 6.53 -4.55
N GLY A 157 -6.78 6.60 -5.44
CA GLY A 157 -5.80 5.54 -5.67
C GLY A 157 -6.24 4.53 -6.75
N ASP A 158 -5.67 3.33 -6.71
CA ASP A 158 -5.89 2.30 -7.74
C ASP A 158 -7.02 1.32 -7.43
N GLU A 159 -7.55 1.33 -6.21
CA GLU A 159 -8.63 0.41 -5.81
C GLU A 159 -10.02 0.90 -6.26
N MET A 160 -10.11 2.03 -6.96
CA MET A 160 -11.39 2.67 -7.34
C MET A 160 -12.35 1.70 -8.05
N ALA A 161 -11.88 1.02 -9.10
CA ALA A 161 -12.71 0.14 -9.89
C ALA A 161 -13.23 -1.07 -9.08
N THR A 162 -12.36 -1.66 -8.27
CA THR A 162 -12.71 -2.79 -7.39
C THR A 162 -13.75 -2.37 -6.36
N MET A 163 -13.51 -1.26 -5.66
CA MET A 163 -14.39 -0.74 -4.62
C MET A 163 -15.76 -0.33 -5.18
N TYR A 164 -15.80 0.27 -6.36
CA TYR A 164 -17.06 0.62 -7.02
C TYR A 164 -17.87 -0.62 -7.40
N LYS A 165 -17.22 -1.65 -7.96
CA LYS A 165 -17.88 -2.92 -8.28
C LYS A 165 -18.47 -3.59 -7.04
N GLU A 166 -17.71 -3.65 -5.94
CA GLU A 166 -18.20 -4.20 -4.66
C GLU A 166 -19.39 -3.40 -4.13
N PHE A 167 -19.31 -2.07 -4.19
CA PHE A 167 -20.39 -1.19 -3.80
C PHE A 167 -21.68 -1.44 -4.61
N LEU A 168 -21.58 -1.56 -5.93
CA LEU A 168 -22.75 -1.87 -6.77
C LEU A 168 -23.39 -3.20 -6.40
N GLU A 169 -22.59 -4.23 -6.13
CA GLU A 169 -23.13 -5.52 -5.68
C GLU A 169 -23.83 -5.39 -4.31
N GLN A 170 -23.29 -4.60 -3.38
CA GLN A 170 -23.93 -4.33 -2.09
C GLN A 170 -25.27 -3.58 -2.22
N LYS A 171 -25.45 -2.73 -3.24
CA LYS A 171 -26.68 -1.92 -3.44
C LYS A 171 -27.71 -2.56 -4.37
N LYS A 172 -27.37 -3.69 -4.97
CA LYS A 172 -28.20 -4.41 -5.95
C LYS A 172 -29.59 -4.73 -5.44
N ASP A 173 -29.70 -5.28 -4.24
CA ASP A 173 -30.99 -5.68 -3.68
C ASP A 173 -31.84 -4.49 -3.24
N SER A 174 -31.21 -3.40 -2.77
CA SER A 174 -31.90 -2.13 -2.52
C SER A 174 -32.50 -1.57 -3.82
N GLY A 175 -31.75 -1.58 -4.91
CA GLY A 175 -32.26 -1.15 -6.22
C GLY A 175 -33.45 -2.00 -6.71
N LYS A 176 -33.39 -3.33 -6.55
CA LYS A 176 -34.52 -4.23 -6.87
C LYS A 176 -35.76 -3.94 -6.02
N ALA A 177 -35.59 -3.64 -4.73
CA ALA A 177 -36.70 -3.32 -3.84
C ALA A 177 -37.42 -2.03 -4.30
N ILE A 178 -36.66 -0.98 -4.62
CA ILE A 178 -37.20 0.26 -5.19
C ILE A 178 -37.99 -0.03 -6.48
N GLN A 179 -37.40 -0.82 -7.39
CA GLN A 179 -38.05 -1.22 -8.63
C GLN A 179 -39.38 -1.95 -8.40
N MET A 180 -39.41 -2.87 -7.44
CA MET A 180 -40.61 -3.64 -7.08
C MET A 180 -41.72 -2.73 -6.54
N VAL A 181 -41.37 -1.77 -5.68
CA VAL A 181 -42.32 -0.78 -5.14
C VAL A 181 -42.90 0.07 -6.26
N ASP A 182 -42.06 0.61 -7.15
CA ASP A 182 -42.49 1.47 -8.26
C ASP A 182 -43.45 0.73 -9.21
N ASN A 183 -43.10 -0.49 -9.60
CA ASN A 183 -43.96 -1.34 -10.43
C ASN A 183 -45.33 -1.60 -9.81
N THR A 184 -45.37 -1.78 -8.48
CA THR A 184 -46.62 -2.02 -7.74
C THR A 184 -47.48 -0.75 -7.71
N LEU A 185 -46.88 0.40 -7.38
CA LEU A 185 -47.59 1.69 -7.32
C LEU A 185 -48.14 2.10 -8.70
N THR A 186 -47.34 1.94 -9.75
CA THR A 186 -47.73 2.25 -11.12
C THR A 186 -48.93 1.41 -11.58
N ARG A 187 -48.99 0.12 -11.19
CA ARG A 187 -50.13 -0.75 -11.49
C ARG A 187 -51.41 -0.34 -10.79
N VAL A 188 -51.33 0.06 -9.52
CA VAL A 188 -52.49 0.51 -8.73
C VAL A 188 -53.07 1.81 -9.31
N GLN A 189 -52.24 2.70 -9.84
CA GLN A 189 -52.72 3.95 -10.46
C GLN A 189 -53.39 3.79 -11.83
N GLN A 190 -53.17 2.65 -12.48
CA GLN A 190 -53.76 2.32 -13.79
C GLN A 190 -55.10 1.57 -13.67
N GLN A 191 -55.55 1.28 -12.43
CA GLN A 191 -56.85 0.70 -12.11
C GLN A 191 -57.83 1.78 -11.67
#